data_AF-A0A537AYS7-F1
#
_entry.id   AF-A0A537AYS7-F1
#
_cell.length_a   1.000
_cell.length_b   1.000
_cell.length_c   1.000
_cell.angle_alpha   90.00
_cell.angle_beta   90.00
_cell.angle_gamma   90.00
#
_symmetry.space_group_name_H-M   'P 1'
#
loop_
_entity.id
_entity.type
_entity.pdbx_description
1 polymer ?
#
loop_
_entity_poly.entity_id
_entity_poly.type
_entity_poly.pdbx_seq_one_letter_code
_entity_poly.pdbx_strand_id
1 'polypeptide(L)' 'MKILPKEEFRELAAKNGWSEAFAEGYLDGTAARRYGTQTPSYPLGDLDEYRQGFLAGYSLTRMKRC' A
#
# COMPACT_ATOMS: atom_id res chain seq x y z
N MET A 1 4.25 -14.78 -7.25
CA MET A 1 3.57 -13.57 -6.75
C MET A 1 2.87 -13.92 -5.45
N LYS A 2 3.30 -13.37 -4.31
CA LYS A 2 2.53 -13.48 -3.06
C LYS A 2 1.53 -12.35 -3.06
N ILE A 3 0.33 -12.63 -3.58
CA ILE A 3 -0.84 -11.79 -3.35
C ILE A 3 -1.01 -11.78 -1.83
N LEU A 4 -0.84 -10.63 -1.18
CA LEU A 4 -1.18 -10.51 0.24
C LEU A 4 -2.66 -10.90 0.35
N PRO A 5 -3.03 -11.80 1.28
CA PRO A 5 -4.39 -12.28 1.37
C PRO A 5 -5.31 -11.08 1.53
N LYS A 6 -6.42 -11.03 0.76
CA LYS A 6 -7.37 -9.91 0.74
C LYS A 6 -7.88 -9.46 2.12
N GLU A 7 -7.77 -10.32 3.13
CA GLU A 7 -8.07 -10.01 4.52
C GLU A 7 -7.09 -8.99 5.14
N GLU A 8 -5.80 -9.04 4.78
CA GLU A 8 -4.76 -8.29 5.47
C GLU A 8 -4.87 -6.78 5.25
N PHE A 9 -5.23 -6.32 4.04
CA PHE A 9 -5.42 -4.89 3.79
C PHE A 9 -6.74 -4.36 4.33
N ARG A 10 -7.80 -5.19 4.41
CA ARG A 10 -9.09 -4.81 4.98
C ARG A 10 -9.01 -4.62 6.49
N GLU A 11 -8.33 -5.53 7.17
CA GLU A 11 -8.06 -5.41 8.61
C GLU A 11 -7.17 -4.19 8.90
N LEU A 12 -6.16 -3.94 8.05
CA LEU A 12 -5.30 -2.77 8.16
C LEU A 12 -6.08 -1.46 7.93
N ALA A 13 -6.97 -1.44 6.95
CA ALA A 13 -7.85 -0.31 6.66
C ALA A 13 -8.75 -0.02 7.86
N ALA A 14 -9.45 -1.03 8.37
CA ALA A 14 -10.35 -0.91 9.52
C ALA A 14 -9.63 -0.44 10.79
N LYS A 15 -8.42 -0.96 11.05
CA LYS A 15 -7.63 -0.60 12.24
C LYS A 15 -7.14 0.85 12.22
N ASN A 16 -6.80 1.37 11.06
CA ASN A 16 -6.23 2.72 10.92
C ASN A 16 -7.25 3.76 10.44
N GLY A 17 -8.50 3.37 10.18
CA GLY A 17 -9.51 4.25 9.58
C GLY A 17 -9.16 4.68 8.16
N TRP A 18 -8.44 3.82 7.40
CA TRP A 18 -8.09 4.09 6.01
C TRP A 18 -9.14 3.49 5.07
N SER A 19 -9.19 3.98 3.83
CA SER A 19 -9.91 3.29 2.77
C SER A 19 -9.18 2.00 2.38
N GLU A 20 -9.92 1.04 1.82
CA GLU A 20 -9.33 -0.20 1.30
C GLU A 20 -8.26 0.10 0.24
N ALA A 21 -8.53 1.07 -0.66
CA ALA A 21 -7.61 1.52 -1.69
C ALA A 21 -6.30 2.06 -1.11
N PHE A 22 -6.38 2.90 -0.06
CA PHE A 22 -5.19 3.43 0.61
C PHE A 22 -4.37 2.33 1.31
N ALA A 23 -5.03 1.43 2.04
CA ALA A 23 -4.35 0.36 2.78
C ALA A 23 -3.63 -0.61 1.83
N GLU A 24 -4.26 -0.92 0.70
CA GLU A 24 -3.65 -1.74 -0.34
C GLU A 24 -2.48 -1.04 -1.01
N GLY A 25 -2.65 0.25 -1.37
CA GLY A 25 -1.56 1.08 -1.84
C GLY A 25 -0.37 1.06 -0.88
N TYR A 26 -0.62 1.24 0.42
CA TYR A 26 0.42 1.24 1.45
C TYR A 26 1.21 -0.07 1.51
N LEU A 27 0.53 -1.21 1.41
CA LEU A 27 1.18 -2.51 1.38
C LEU A 27 1.99 -2.70 0.09
N ASP A 28 1.45 -2.31 -1.05
CA ASP A 28 2.14 -2.37 -2.34
C ASP A 28 3.35 -1.44 -2.39
N GLY A 29 3.26 -0.24 -1.81
CA GLY A 29 4.39 0.67 -1.65
C GLY A 29 5.50 0.07 -0.78
N THR A 30 5.11 -0.58 0.31
CA THR A 30 6.03 -1.29 1.21
C THR A 30 6.67 -2.49 0.51
N ALA A 31 5.90 -3.27 -0.25
CA ALA A 31 6.36 -4.44 -0.99
C ALA A 31 7.25 -4.04 -2.17
N ALA A 32 6.89 -3.01 -2.95
CA ALA A 32 7.70 -2.48 -4.04
C ALA A 32 9.05 -1.97 -3.54
N ARG A 33 9.08 -1.35 -2.35
CA ARG A 33 10.33 -0.97 -1.70
C ARG A 33 11.18 -2.16 -1.28
N ARG A 34 10.56 -3.19 -0.66
CA ARG A 34 11.27 -4.36 -0.11
C ARG A 34 11.74 -5.35 -1.16
N TYR A 35 10.97 -5.53 -2.23
CA TYR A 35 11.15 -6.61 -3.20
C TYR A 35 11.37 -6.11 -4.63
N GLY A 36 11.27 -4.80 -4.90
CA GLY A 36 11.46 -4.22 -6.23
C GLY A 36 10.34 -4.52 -7.23
N THR A 37 9.32 -5.27 -6.83
CA THR A 37 8.15 -5.58 -7.65
C THR A 37 7.10 -4.49 -7.51
N GLN A 38 6.83 -3.78 -8.60
CA GLN A 38 5.68 -2.89 -8.69
C GLN A 38 4.64 -3.56 -9.58
N THR A 39 3.47 -3.84 -9.02
CA THR A 39 2.31 -4.26 -9.82
C THR A 39 1.11 -3.45 -9.40
N PRO A 40 0.73 -2.41 -10.16
CA PRO A 40 -0.59 -1.82 -10.02
C PRO A 40 -1.34 -1.98 -11.34
N SER A 41 -2.37 -2.82 -11.35
CA SER A 41 -3.49 -2.67 -12.29
C SER A 41 -4.70 -2.29 -11.47
N TYR A 42 -4.79 -1.00 -11.13
CA TYR A 42 -5.89 -0.44 -10.36
C TYR A 42 -6.85 0.35 -11.27
N PRO A 43 -8.17 0.24 -11.09
CA PRO A 43 -9.13 1.07 -11.80
C PRO A 43 -8.92 2.56 -11.47
N LEU A 44 -9.11 3.42 -12.48
CA LEU A 44 -8.81 4.85 -12.45
C LEU A 44 -9.53 5.66 -11.35
N GLY A 45 -10.66 5.17 -10.83
CA GLY A 45 -11.45 5.86 -9.80
C GLY A 45 -10.80 5.86 -8.41
N ASP A 46 -10.19 4.74 -8.03
CA ASP A 46 -9.55 4.56 -6.72
C ASP A 46 -8.05 4.90 -6.73
N LEU A 47 -7.56 5.40 -7.88
CA LEU A 47 -6.14 5.56 -8.15
C LEU A 47 -5.49 6.65 -7.30
N ASP A 48 -6.25 7.66 -6.85
CA ASP A 48 -5.69 8.75 -6.03
C ASP A 48 -5.40 8.27 -4.60
N GLU A 49 -6.37 7.66 -3.93
CA GLU A 49 -6.20 7.10 -2.58
C GLU A 49 -5.18 5.95 -2.57
N TYR A 50 -5.25 5.07 -3.56
CA TYR A 50 -4.24 4.03 -3.76
C TYR A 50 -2.85 4.62 -3.92
N ARG A 51 -2.69 5.66 -4.75
CA ARG A 51 -1.39 6.33 -4.96
C ARG A 51 -0.88 6.99 -3.69
N GLN A 52 -1.74 7.63 -2.92
CA GLN A 52 -1.38 8.22 -1.63
C GLN A 52 -0.89 7.14 -0.66
N GLY A 53 -1.61 6.02 -0.56
CA GLY A 53 -1.20 4.84 0.21
C GLY A 53 0.16 4.31 -0.23
N PHE A 54 0.33 4.10 -1.54
CA PHE A 54 1.58 3.62 -2.15
C PHE A 54 2.76 4.50 -1.80
N LEU A 55 2.62 5.81 -1.94
CA LEU A 55 3.67 6.75 -1.57
C LEU A 55 3.96 6.70 -0.06
N ALA A 56 2.94 6.59 0.79
CA ALA A 56 3.12 6.46 2.23
C ALA A 56 3.93 5.20 2.58
N GLY A 57 3.57 4.03 2.05
CA GLY A 57 4.28 2.77 2.30
C GLY A 57 5.70 2.76 1.73
N TYR A 58 5.88 3.34 0.53
CA TYR A 58 7.18 3.43 -0.12
C TYR A 58 8.13 4.39 0.61
N SER A 59 7.62 5.50 1.15
CA SER A 59 8.41 6.57 1.80
C SER A 59 8.67 6.35 3.29
N LEU A 60 7.77 5.71 4.05
CA LEU A 60 7.92 5.53 5.51
C LEU A 60 9.20 4.77 5.91
N THR A 61 9.75 3.93 5.04
CA THR A 61 11.00 3.19 5.34
C THR A 61 12.27 4.07 5.34
N ARG A 62 12.20 5.35 4.94
CA ARG A 62 13.35 6.28 4.99
C ARG A 62 13.56 6.95 6.36
N MET A 63 12.64 6.85 7.32
CA MET A 63 12.76 7.51 8.63
C MET A 63 13.62 6.74 9.67
N LYS A 64 14.54 5.85 9.26
CA LYS A 64 15.54 5.21 10.16
C LYS A 64 16.97 5.60 9.80
N ARG A 65 17.24 6.90 9.64
CA ARG A 65 18.59 7.46 9.72
C ARG A 65 18.53 8.81 10.44
N CYS A 66 18.35 8.76 11.75
CA CYS A 66 18.83 9.78 12.68
C CYS A 66 19.75 9.06 13.66
#